data_AF-A0A439TU88-F1
#
_entry.id   AF-A0A439TU88-F1
#
_cell.length_a   1.000
_cell.length_b   1.000
_cell.length_c   1.000
_cell.angle_alpha   90.00
_cell.angle_beta   90.00
_cell.angle_gamma   90.00
#
_symmetry.space_group_name_H-M   'P 1'
#
loop_
_entity.id
_entity.type
_entity.pdbx_description
1 polymer ?
#
loop_
_entity_poly.entity_id
_entity_poly.type
_entity_poly.pdbx_seq_one_letter_code
_entity_poly.pdbx_strand_id
1 'polypeptide(L)'
;MNKGMKGFLKSVLRRCDIAVIRHETLLSLEESRSAISDLDFIRALPAEYAAPALAVLRESKSQLRQDLFVLSETGFKENGYFVEFGATNGVNLSNSYLLEKCFGWSGILAEPAKVWHDSLRRRRGVHVETRCVWSESGSILKFNEVENAELSTVHAFSDSDTRRRERNTGRVYDVETISLNDLLKKFNAPKVIDYLSIDTEGSEFSILKNFDFNSYRFNVITCEHNYTPAREEIYRLLSGNGYVRKFEQLSKFDDWYIKAG
;
A
#
# COMPACT_ATOMS: atom_id res chain seq x y z
N MET A 1 -39.68 9.31 -12.03
CA MET A 1 -39.70 10.05 -10.74
C MET A 1 -40.24 11.45 -10.96
N ASN A 2 -41.38 11.81 -10.35
CA ASN A 2 -42.04 13.11 -10.54
C ASN A 2 -41.12 14.28 -10.09
N LYS A 3 -41.14 15.44 -10.77
CA LYS A 3 -40.21 16.57 -10.50
C LYS A 3 -40.25 17.02 -9.03
N GLY A 4 -41.43 17.01 -8.40
CA GLY A 4 -41.59 17.32 -6.97
C GLY A 4 -40.88 16.34 -6.03
N MET A 5 -40.85 15.05 -6.38
CA MET A 5 -40.22 14.02 -5.55
C MET A 5 -38.68 14.11 -5.59
N LYS A 6 -38.10 14.50 -6.73
CA LYS A 6 -36.66 14.79 -6.85
C LYS A 6 -36.23 15.99 -5.99
N GLY A 7 -37.04 17.06 -5.98
CA GLY A 7 -36.76 18.26 -5.19
C GLY A 7 -36.82 18.00 -3.69
N PHE A 8 -37.84 17.27 -3.25
CA PHE A 8 -37.99 16.86 -1.85
C PHE A 8 -36.82 15.98 -1.39
N LEU A 9 -36.45 14.95 -2.16
CA LEU A 9 -35.35 14.06 -1.82
C LEU A 9 -34.01 14.80 -1.69
N LYS A 10 -33.71 15.72 -2.62
CA LYS A 10 -32.50 16.56 -2.54
C LYS A 10 -32.49 17.46 -1.31
N SER A 11 -33.65 18.01 -0.92
CA SER A 11 -33.75 18.87 0.27
C SER A 11 -33.51 18.08 1.55
N VAL A 12 -34.05 16.87 1.65
CA VAL A 12 -33.83 15.97 2.80
C VAL A 12 -32.34 15.58 2.89
N LEU A 13 -31.75 15.14 1.78
CA LEU A 13 -30.34 14.72 1.76
C LEU A 13 -29.38 15.85 2.09
N ARG A 14 -29.66 17.08 1.63
CA ARG A 14 -28.84 18.25 1.96
C ARG A 14 -28.85 18.61 3.45
N ARG A 15 -29.93 18.28 4.19
CA ARG A 15 -29.96 18.42 5.65
C ARG A 15 -29.04 17.42 6.36
N CYS A 16 -28.68 16.34 5.68
CA CYS A 16 -27.70 15.34 6.13
C CYS A 16 -26.31 15.58 5.53
N ASP A 17 -26.05 16.75 4.95
CA ASP A 17 -24.81 17.10 4.23
C ASP A 17 -24.51 16.20 3.01
N ILE A 18 -25.56 15.62 2.41
CA ILE A 18 -25.46 14.75 1.24
C ILE A 18 -25.95 15.51 0.00
N ALA A 19 -25.09 15.64 -1.01
CA ALA A 19 -25.42 16.23 -2.30
C ALA A 19 -25.70 15.14 -3.37
N VAL A 20 -26.78 15.31 -4.15
CA VAL A 20 -27.09 14.42 -5.30
C VAL A 20 -26.72 15.11 -6.61
N ILE A 21 -25.65 14.61 -7.23
CA ILE A 21 -25.15 15.04 -8.54
C ILE A 21 -25.38 13.96 -9.60
N ARG A 22 -25.17 14.29 -10.87
CA ARG A 22 -25.19 13.28 -11.94
C ARG A 22 -23.93 12.42 -11.83
N HIS A 23 -24.02 11.15 -12.20
CA HIS A 23 -22.89 10.22 -12.20
C HIS A 23 -21.71 10.74 -13.03
N GLU A 24 -21.97 11.25 -14.25
CA GLU A 24 -20.93 11.87 -15.09
C GLU A 24 -20.24 13.07 -14.41
N THR A 25 -20.98 13.86 -13.64
CA THR A 25 -20.41 14.98 -12.87
C THR A 25 -19.54 14.48 -11.72
N LEU A 26 -19.92 13.38 -11.06
CA LEU A 26 -19.10 12.76 -10.03
C LEU A 26 -17.77 12.27 -10.62
N LEU A 27 -17.82 11.55 -11.75
CA LEU A 27 -16.61 11.08 -12.45
C LEU A 27 -15.68 12.24 -12.83
N SER A 28 -16.21 13.31 -13.41
CA SER A 28 -15.40 14.49 -13.77
C SER A 28 -14.77 15.18 -12.55
N LEU A 29 -15.46 15.23 -11.41
CA LEU A 29 -14.92 15.76 -10.16
C LEU A 29 -13.84 14.86 -9.57
N GLU A 30 -14.01 13.54 -9.66
CA GLU A 30 -13.02 12.55 -9.24
C GLU A 30 -11.75 12.63 -10.09
N GLU A 31 -11.88 12.71 -11.42
CA GLU A 31 -10.76 12.95 -12.34
C GLU A 31 -10.03 14.26 -12.04
N SER A 32 -10.79 15.35 -11.83
CA SER A 32 -10.21 16.65 -11.48
C SER A 32 -9.48 16.61 -10.13
N ARG A 33 -10.04 15.93 -9.13
CA ARG A 33 -9.41 15.73 -7.82
C ARG A 33 -8.12 14.91 -7.95
N SER A 34 -8.13 13.85 -8.75
CA SER A 34 -6.91 13.07 -9.04
C SER A 34 -5.84 13.95 -9.68
N ALA A 35 -6.21 14.75 -10.68
CA ALA A 35 -5.27 15.65 -11.35
C ALA A 35 -4.68 16.72 -10.41
N ILE A 36 -5.47 17.24 -9.47
CA ILE A 36 -4.97 18.15 -8.43
C ILE A 36 -3.97 17.43 -7.51
N SER A 37 -4.31 16.21 -7.05
CA SER A 37 -3.43 15.40 -6.21
C SER A 37 -2.11 15.08 -6.91
N ASP A 38 -2.15 14.77 -8.21
CA ASP A 38 -0.95 14.54 -9.02
C ASP A 38 -0.11 15.81 -9.16
N LEU A 39 -0.74 16.98 -9.36
CA LEU A 39 -0.05 18.25 -9.45
C LEU A 39 0.62 18.62 -8.11
N ASP A 40 -0.08 18.47 -7.00
CA ASP A 40 0.47 18.74 -5.66
C ASP A 40 1.64 17.82 -5.35
N PHE A 41 1.54 16.55 -5.74
CA PHE A 41 2.63 15.58 -5.63
C PHE A 41 3.85 16.00 -6.45
N ILE A 42 3.67 16.26 -7.75
CA ILE A 42 4.78 16.66 -8.65
C ILE A 42 5.45 17.96 -8.16
N ARG A 43 4.68 18.91 -7.61
CA ARG A 43 5.22 20.16 -7.04
C ARG A 43 6.01 19.96 -5.76
N ALA A 44 5.77 18.88 -5.02
CA ALA A 44 6.48 18.55 -3.79
C ALA A 44 7.80 17.81 -4.04
N LEU A 45 7.98 17.22 -5.23
CA LEU A 45 9.22 16.55 -5.61
C LEU A 45 10.38 17.55 -5.79
N PRO A 46 11.64 17.10 -5.60
CA PRO A 46 12.81 17.84 -6.06
C PRO A 46 12.69 18.20 -7.55
N ALA A 47 13.17 19.38 -7.93
CA ALA A 47 12.96 19.94 -9.27
C ALA A 47 13.53 19.04 -10.39
N GLU A 48 14.65 18.38 -10.11
CA GLU A 48 15.30 17.41 -11.00
C GLU A 48 14.45 16.16 -11.28
N TYR A 49 13.49 15.85 -10.40
CA TYR A 49 12.67 14.65 -10.45
C TYR A 49 11.22 14.91 -10.89
N ALA A 50 10.77 16.16 -10.90
CA ALA A 50 9.42 16.53 -11.34
C ALA A 50 9.14 16.13 -12.80
N ALA A 51 10.04 16.45 -13.74
CA ALA A 51 9.85 16.12 -15.15
C ALA A 51 9.95 14.61 -15.44
N PRO A 52 10.94 13.87 -14.90
CA PRO A 52 10.95 12.40 -14.99
C PRO A 52 9.71 11.74 -14.39
N ALA A 53 9.24 12.19 -13.22
CA ALA A 53 8.03 11.65 -12.60
C ALA A 53 6.79 11.88 -13.48
N LEU A 54 6.65 13.07 -14.07
CA LEU A 54 5.56 13.38 -14.99
C LEU A 54 5.57 12.47 -16.23
N ALA A 55 6.76 12.13 -16.75
CA ALA A 55 6.90 11.29 -17.94
C ALA A 55 6.37 9.86 -17.74
N VAL A 56 6.43 9.33 -16.52
CA VAL A 56 5.94 7.98 -16.18
C VAL A 56 4.67 7.98 -15.32
N LEU A 57 4.06 9.16 -15.09
CA LEU A 57 2.90 9.33 -14.21
C LEU A 57 1.73 8.40 -14.58
N ARG A 58 1.50 8.17 -15.88
CA ARG A 58 0.41 7.30 -16.38
C ARG A 58 0.70 5.81 -16.20
N GLU A 59 1.96 5.44 -16.02
CA GLU A 59 2.36 4.05 -15.82
C GLU A 59 2.22 3.62 -14.36
N SER A 60 2.27 4.58 -13.43
CA SER A 60 2.05 4.36 -12.00
C SER A 60 0.73 3.61 -11.74
N LYS A 61 0.81 2.58 -10.90
CA LYS A 61 -0.36 1.83 -10.42
C LYS A 61 -0.67 2.10 -8.95
N SER A 62 0.26 2.72 -8.23
CA SER A 62 0.11 3.16 -6.85
C SER A 62 -1.09 4.07 -6.63
N GLN A 63 -1.75 3.90 -5.48
CA GLN A 63 -2.90 4.70 -5.08
C GLN A 63 -2.54 6.16 -4.76
N LEU A 64 -1.36 6.38 -4.16
CA LEU A 64 -0.88 7.68 -3.68
C LEU A 64 0.45 8.08 -4.34
N ARG A 65 0.83 7.42 -5.45
CA ARG A 65 2.12 7.61 -6.13
C ARG A 65 3.33 7.18 -5.29
N GLN A 66 3.17 6.17 -4.44
CA GLN A 66 4.26 5.57 -3.68
C GLN A 66 5.42 5.14 -4.60
N ASP A 67 5.12 4.52 -5.74
CA ASP A 67 6.11 4.14 -6.75
C ASP A 67 6.93 5.35 -7.27
N LEU A 68 6.30 6.48 -7.58
CA LEU A 68 7.00 7.69 -8.01
C LEU A 68 7.77 8.36 -6.88
N PHE A 69 7.28 8.30 -5.65
CA PHE A 69 8.02 8.76 -4.48
C PHE A 69 9.31 7.97 -4.31
N VAL A 70 9.23 6.64 -4.43
CA VAL A 70 10.41 5.75 -4.38
C VAL A 70 11.39 6.07 -5.50
N LEU A 71 10.91 6.28 -6.74
CA LEU A 71 11.78 6.68 -7.85
C LEU A 71 12.47 8.01 -7.56
N SER A 72 11.75 9.01 -7.06
CA SER A 72 12.35 10.30 -6.68
C SER A 72 13.43 10.14 -5.61
N GLU A 73 13.15 9.42 -4.52
CA GLU A 73 14.11 9.25 -3.40
C GLU A 73 15.31 8.35 -3.77
N THR A 74 15.18 7.51 -4.80
CA THR A 74 16.28 6.68 -5.31
C THR A 74 16.98 7.29 -6.52
N GLY A 75 16.60 8.49 -6.96
CA GLY A 75 17.19 9.16 -8.11
C GLY A 75 16.90 8.46 -9.45
N PHE A 76 15.67 7.96 -9.61
CA PHE A 76 15.19 7.19 -10.77
C PHE A 76 16.07 5.97 -11.06
N LYS A 77 16.52 5.30 -9.99
CA LYS A 77 17.35 4.11 -10.07
C LYS A 77 16.70 3.03 -10.94
N GLU A 78 17.51 2.41 -11.80
CA GLU A 78 17.16 1.18 -12.49
C GLU A 78 17.71 -0.05 -11.75
N ASN A 79 17.10 -1.21 -11.97
CA ASN A 79 17.55 -2.50 -11.43
C ASN A 79 17.66 -2.52 -9.89
N GLY A 80 16.73 -1.84 -9.20
CA GLY A 80 16.63 -1.89 -7.74
C GLY A 80 16.00 -3.18 -7.22
N TYR A 81 15.90 -3.29 -5.89
CA TYR A 81 15.25 -4.41 -5.22
C TYR A 81 14.11 -3.93 -4.31
N PHE A 82 12.92 -4.53 -4.45
CA PHE A 82 11.75 -4.21 -3.62
C PHE A 82 11.21 -5.42 -2.84
N VAL A 83 10.46 -5.13 -1.78
CA VAL A 83 9.57 -6.08 -1.10
C VAL A 83 8.21 -5.42 -0.93
N GLU A 84 7.13 -6.11 -1.29
CA GLU A 84 5.76 -5.60 -1.17
C GLU A 84 4.86 -6.64 -0.49
N PHE A 85 4.13 -6.21 0.53
CA PHE A 85 3.06 -6.96 1.17
C PHE A 85 1.70 -6.41 0.72
N GLY A 86 0.67 -7.24 0.76
CA GLY A 86 -0.65 -6.86 0.25
C GLY A 86 -0.63 -6.72 -1.27
N ALA A 87 0.09 -7.60 -1.97
CA ALA A 87 0.31 -7.46 -3.40
C ALA A 87 -0.97 -7.67 -4.24
N THR A 88 -2.05 -8.18 -3.63
CA THR A 88 -3.35 -8.45 -4.25
C THR A 88 -3.20 -9.11 -5.63
N ASN A 89 -3.85 -8.58 -6.67
CA ASN A 89 -3.79 -9.14 -8.01
C ASN A 89 -2.46 -8.90 -8.76
N GLY A 90 -1.52 -8.19 -8.13
CA GLY A 90 -0.20 -7.85 -8.62
C GLY A 90 -0.12 -6.61 -9.48
N VAL A 91 -1.23 -5.96 -9.85
CA VAL A 91 -1.23 -4.85 -10.80
C VAL A 91 -1.98 -3.64 -10.26
N ASN A 92 -3.24 -3.81 -9.86
CA ASN A 92 -4.04 -2.71 -9.35
C ASN A 92 -3.47 -2.27 -8.00
N LEU A 93 -3.34 -0.96 -7.80
CA LEU A 93 -2.84 -0.36 -6.56
C LEU A 93 -1.42 -0.78 -6.16
N SER A 94 -0.72 -1.56 -6.99
CA SER A 94 0.62 -2.06 -6.64
C SER A 94 1.64 -0.94 -6.63
N ASN A 95 2.44 -0.92 -5.56
CA ASN A 95 3.49 0.06 -5.38
C ASN A 95 4.83 -0.33 -6.01
N SER A 96 4.92 -1.54 -6.57
CA SER A 96 6.15 -2.02 -7.23
C SER A 96 5.97 -2.35 -8.71
N TYR A 97 4.75 -2.31 -9.25
CA TYR A 97 4.49 -2.68 -10.65
C TYR A 97 5.28 -1.81 -11.63
N LEU A 98 5.24 -0.48 -11.44
CA LEU A 98 6.01 0.47 -12.25
C LEU A 98 7.51 0.18 -12.17
N LEU A 99 8.02 -0.06 -10.95
CA LEU A 99 9.43 -0.31 -10.68
C LEU A 99 9.92 -1.57 -11.41
N GLU A 100 9.14 -2.66 -11.37
CA GLU A 100 9.45 -3.89 -12.09
C GLU A 100 9.39 -3.68 -13.61
N LYS A 101 8.26 -3.19 -14.12
CA LYS A 101 7.98 -3.22 -15.56
C LYS A 101 8.72 -2.15 -16.36
N CYS A 102 8.98 -0.99 -15.76
CA CYS A 102 9.59 0.14 -16.47
C CYS A 102 11.03 0.41 -16.05
N PHE A 103 11.45 0.01 -14.84
CA PHE A 103 12.80 0.29 -14.32
C PHE A 103 13.63 -0.99 -14.08
N GLY A 104 13.10 -2.17 -14.42
CA GLY A 104 13.81 -3.44 -14.33
C GLY A 104 14.09 -3.90 -12.90
N TRP A 105 13.34 -3.40 -11.91
CA TRP A 105 13.53 -3.82 -10.53
C TRP A 105 13.13 -5.28 -10.34
N SER A 106 13.84 -5.96 -9.45
CA SER A 106 13.50 -7.30 -8.97
C SER A 106 13.00 -7.25 -7.53
N GLY A 107 12.42 -8.32 -7.01
CA GLY A 107 11.89 -8.26 -5.65
C GLY A 107 11.09 -9.46 -5.21
N ILE A 108 10.32 -9.24 -4.14
CA ILE A 108 9.46 -10.22 -3.51
C ILE A 108 8.07 -9.61 -3.32
N LEU A 109 7.04 -10.32 -3.76
CA LEU A 109 5.65 -10.05 -3.44
C LEU A 109 5.16 -11.07 -2.40
N ALA A 110 4.45 -10.62 -1.38
CA ALA A 110 3.79 -11.49 -0.43
C ALA A 110 2.28 -11.22 -0.38
N GLU A 111 1.50 -12.29 -0.56
CA GLU A 111 0.03 -12.24 -0.56
C GLU A 111 -0.53 -13.57 -0.05
N PRO A 112 -1.15 -13.61 1.14
CA PRO A 112 -1.74 -14.83 1.69
C PRO A 112 -3.12 -15.18 1.09
N ALA A 113 -3.82 -14.23 0.46
CA ALA A 113 -5.16 -14.47 -0.06
C ALA A 113 -5.13 -15.35 -1.32
N LYS A 114 -5.72 -16.55 -1.20
CA LYS A 114 -5.66 -17.60 -2.22
C LYS A 114 -6.23 -17.18 -3.56
N VAL A 115 -7.24 -16.31 -3.56
CA VAL A 115 -7.87 -15.78 -4.78
C VAL A 115 -6.87 -15.05 -5.70
N TRP A 116 -5.80 -14.50 -5.14
CA TRP A 116 -4.85 -13.68 -5.88
C TRP A 116 -3.63 -14.42 -6.43
N HIS A 117 -3.29 -15.58 -5.86
CA HIS A 117 -2.05 -16.30 -6.16
C HIS A 117 -1.83 -16.57 -7.65
N ASP A 118 -2.88 -16.99 -8.38
CA ASP A 118 -2.79 -17.27 -9.81
C ASP A 118 -2.61 -16.01 -10.65
N SER A 119 -3.23 -14.90 -10.24
CA SER A 119 -3.05 -13.60 -10.91
C SER A 119 -1.63 -13.10 -10.73
N LEU A 120 -1.11 -13.13 -9.50
CA LEU A 120 0.26 -12.71 -9.17
C LEU A 120 1.28 -13.43 -10.03
N ARG A 121 1.25 -14.78 -10.04
CA ARG A 121 2.21 -15.60 -10.80
C ARG A 121 2.14 -15.39 -12.31
N ARG A 122 0.97 -15.04 -12.86
CA ARG A 122 0.82 -14.76 -14.30
C ARG A 122 1.26 -13.36 -14.70
N ARG A 123 1.09 -12.37 -13.81
CA ARG A 123 1.28 -10.95 -14.15
C ARG A 123 2.64 -10.40 -13.72
N ARG A 124 3.30 -11.06 -12.75
CA ARG A 124 4.54 -10.59 -12.12
C ARG A 124 5.68 -11.58 -12.40
N GLY A 125 6.85 -11.03 -12.74
CA GLY A 125 8.06 -11.80 -13.06
C GLY A 125 9.02 -11.96 -11.89
N VAL A 126 8.63 -11.50 -10.70
CA VAL A 126 9.43 -11.52 -9.47
C VAL A 126 9.03 -12.67 -8.54
N HIS A 127 9.72 -12.82 -7.41
CA HIS A 127 9.38 -13.87 -6.44
C HIS A 127 8.00 -13.62 -5.81
N VAL A 128 7.26 -14.70 -5.59
CA VAL A 128 5.94 -14.69 -4.92
C VAL A 128 5.97 -15.61 -3.71
N GLU A 129 5.64 -15.07 -2.55
CA GLU A 129 5.37 -15.80 -1.32
C GLU A 129 3.87 -15.80 -1.03
N THR A 130 3.32 -16.97 -0.73
CA THR A 130 1.89 -17.13 -0.43
C THR A 130 1.60 -17.32 1.05
N ARG A 131 2.63 -17.34 1.89
CA ARG A 131 2.49 -17.30 3.35
C ARG A 131 2.27 -15.87 3.82
N CYS A 132 1.57 -15.73 4.94
CA CYS A 132 1.32 -14.43 5.55
C CYS A 132 2.60 -13.89 6.17
N VAL A 133 3.06 -12.71 5.72
CA VAL A 133 4.17 -12.04 6.39
C VAL A 133 3.69 -11.57 7.76
N TRP A 134 4.39 -11.97 8.81
CA TRP A 134 3.95 -11.79 10.19
C TRP A 134 5.12 -11.54 11.14
N SER A 135 4.85 -11.46 12.45
CA SER A 135 5.86 -11.29 13.49
C SER A 135 6.85 -12.45 13.60
N GLU A 136 6.43 -13.66 13.23
CA GLU A 136 7.25 -14.88 13.34
C GLU A 136 6.89 -15.91 12.25
N SER A 137 7.83 -16.82 11.96
CA SER A 137 7.66 -17.89 10.98
C SER A 137 7.08 -19.16 11.61
N GLY A 138 6.29 -19.91 10.84
CA GLY A 138 5.82 -21.26 11.21
C GLY A 138 4.59 -21.29 12.12
N SER A 139 4.00 -20.13 12.43
CA SER A 139 2.72 -20.04 13.13
C SER A 139 1.57 -20.20 12.15
N ILE A 140 0.39 -20.54 12.68
CA ILE A 140 -0.85 -20.63 11.92
C ILE A 140 -1.78 -19.50 12.36
N LEU A 141 -2.24 -18.69 11.42
CA LEU A 141 -3.19 -17.60 11.66
C LEU A 141 -4.50 -17.85 10.92
N LYS A 142 -5.58 -17.35 11.49
CA LYS A 142 -6.86 -17.24 10.78
C LYS A 142 -6.82 -16.00 9.90
N PHE A 143 -6.89 -16.20 8.59
CA PHE A 143 -7.01 -15.16 7.59
C PHE A 143 -8.48 -14.99 7.19
N ASN A 144 -8.93 -13.76 7.02
CA ASN A 144 -10.29 -13.42 6.63
C ASN A 144 -10.29 -12.86 5.20
N GLU A 145 -10.66 -13.69 4.23
CA GLU A 145 -10.76 -13.30 2.82
C GLU A 145 -12.19 -12.84 2.50
N VAL A 146 -12.36 -11.58 2.11
CA VAL A 146 -13.68 -10.96 1.94
C VAL A 146 -14.04 -10.82 0.47
N GLU A 147 -15.30 -10.54 0.15
CA GLU A 147 -15.77 -10.49 -1.25
C GLU A 147 -15.03 -9.44 -2.08
N ASN A 148 -14.82 -8.24 -1.50
CA ASN A 148 -13.82 -7.32 -2.03
C ASN A 148 -12.43 -7.72 -1.51
N ALA A 149 -11.80 -8.68 -2.19
CA ALA A 149 -10.58 -9.31 -1.71
C ALA A 149 -9.39 -8.36 -1.49
N GLU A 150 -9.44 -7.11 -1.99
CA GLU A 150 -8.49 -6.04 -1.66
C GLU A 150 -8.51 -5.65 -0.18
N LEU A 151 -9.61 -5.90 0.55
CA LEU A 151 -9.78 -5.55 1.97
C LEU A 151 -9.55 -6.74 2.92
N SER A 152 -8.97 -7.83 2.42
CA SER A 152 -8.73 -9.05 3.20
C SER A 152 -7.60 -8.82 4.21
N THR A 153 -7.72 -9.39 5.40
CA THR A 153 -6.72 -9.19 6.47
C THR A 153 -6.66 -10.40 7.42
N VAL A 154 -5.69 -10.42 8.32
CA VAL A 154 -5.68 -11.37 9.44
C VAL A 154 -6.91 -11.12 10.31
N HIS A 155 -7.65 -12.18 10.66
CA HIS A 155 -8.96 -12.09 11.31
C HIS A 155 -8.94 -11.26 12.61
N ALA A 156 -7.84 -11.26 13.34
CA ALA A 156 -7.66 -10.44 14.55
C ALA A 156 -7.77 -8.91 14.29
N PHE A 157 -7.53 -8.46 13.06
CA PHE A 157 -7.61 -7.05 12.62
C PHE A 157 -8.87 -6.77 11.80
N SER A 158 -9.83 -7.69 11.75
CA SER A 158 -11.09 -7.44 11.03
C SER A 158 -11.91 -6.29 11.62
N ASP A 159 -11.63 -5.88 12.87
CA ASP A 159 -12.31 -4.79 13.58
C ASP A 159 -11.43 -3.54 13.81
N SER A 160 -10.19 -3.48 13.29
CA SER A 160 -9.21 -2.45 13.67
C SER A 160 -9.37 -1.10 12.98
N ASP A 161 -10.24 -0.98 11.98
CA ASP A 161 -10.41 0.22 11.17
C ASP A 161 -11.88 0.47 10.75
N THR A 162 -12.07 1.49 9.92
CA THR A 162 -13.38 1.93 9.44
C THR A 162 -14.05 0.93 8.47
N ARG A 163 -13.33 -0.09 7.98
CA ARG A 163 -13.79 -1.13 7.03
C ARG A 163 -14.40 -2.36 7.69
N ARG A 164 -14.49 -2.39 9.02
CA ARG A 164 -15.11 -3.47 9.82
C ARG A 164 -16.36 -4.13 9.21
N ARG A 165 -17.30 -3.33 8.68
CA ARG A 165 -18.58 -3.84 8.15
C ARG A 165 -18.40 -4.70 6.91
N GLU A 166 -17.38 -4.42 6.09
CA GLU A 166 -17.07 -5.13 4.85
C GLU A 166 -16.37 -6.48 5.15
N ARG A 167 -15.82 -6.65 6.37
CA ARG A 167 -15.09 -7.85 6.79
C ARG A 167 -15.92 -8.91 7.53
N ASN A 168 -17.19 -8.61 7.86
CA ASN A 168 -18.07 -9.53 8.61
C ASN A 168 -18.59 -10.74 7.81
N THR A 169 -18.44 -10.74 6.48
CA THR A 169 -18.96 -11.80 5.60
C THR A 169 -17.85 -12.64 4.95
N GLY A 170 -16.59 -12.47 5.37
CA GLY A 170 -15.46 -13.12 4.74
C GLY A 170 -15.35 -14.62 5.04
N ARG A 171 -14.67 -15.32 4.14
CA ARG A 171 -14.29 -16.73 4.29
C ARG A 171 -13.02 -16.79 5.14
N VAL A 172 -13.16 -17.36 6.33
CA VAL A 172 -12.03 -17.54 7.26
C VAL A 172 -11.34 -18.88 7.00
N TYR A 173 -10.01 -18.86 6.85
CA TYR A 173 -9.19 -20.07 6.73
C TYR A 173 -7.79 -19.89 7.33
N ASP A 174 -7.13 -21.01 7.59
CA ASP A 174 -5.79 -21.02 8.16
C ASP A 174 -4.72 -20.74 7.10
N VAL A 175 -3.76 -19.88 7.45
CA VAL A 175 -2.55 -19.56 6.67
C VAL A 175 -1.31 -19.74 7.54
N GLU A 176 -0.25 -20.29 6.94
CA GLU A 176 1.08 -20.34 7.57
C GLU A 176 1.76 -18.97 7.47
N THR A 177 2.53 -18.63 8.51
CA THR A 177 3.25 -17.36 8.57
C THR A 177 4.73 -17.49 8.20
N ILE A 178 5.31 -16.38 7.75
CA ILE A 178 6.74 -16.18 7.60
C ILE A 178 7.14 -14.81 8.14
N SER A 179 8.23 -14.74 8.92
CA SER A 179 8.78 -13.46 9.34
C SER A 179 9.42 -12.72 8.17
N LEU A 180 9.44 -11.39 8.20
CA LEU A 180 10.15 -10.59 7.18
C LEU A 180 11.63 -11.01 7.08
N ASN A 181 12.28 -11.30 8.21
CA ASN A 181 13.68 -11.74 8.22
C ASN A 181 13.88 -13.05 7.43
N ASP A 182 13.00 -14.04 7.63
CA ASP A 182 13.13 -15.33 6.95
C ASP A 182 12.66 -15.27 5.50
N LEU A 183 11.72 -14.37 5.18
CA LEU A 183 11.34 -14.06 3.79
C LEU A 183 12.56 -13.58 3.00
N LEU A 184 13.28 -12.59 3.55
CA LEU A 184 14.48 -12.05 2.93
C LEU A 184 15.58 -13.11 2.77
N LYS A 185 15.79 -13.96 3.79
CA LYS A 185 16.75 -15.08 3.70
C LYS A 185 16.35 -16.10 2.64
N LYS A 186 15.07 -16.51 2.61
CA LYS A 186 14.55 -17.53 1.68
C LYS A 186 14.83 -17.18 0.22
N PHE A 187 14.69 -15.91 -0.13
CA PHE A 187 14.89 -15.43 -1.50
C PHE A 187 16.27 -14.79 -1.74
N ASN A 188 17.21 -14.96 -0.81
CA ASN A 188 18.55 -14.37 -0.89
C ASN A 188 18.54 -12.86 -1.19
N ALA A 189 17.60 -12.13 -0.57
CA ALA A 189 17.48 -10.70 -0.75
C ALA A 189 18.76 -9.96 -0.31
N PRO A 190 19.11 -8.84 -0.97
CA PRO A 190 20.28 -8.07 -0.60
C PRO A 190 20.16 -7.52 0.83
N LYS A 191 21.30 -7.23 1.46
CA LYS A 191 21.35 -6.64 2.81
C LYS A 191 20.86 -5.19 2.83
N VAL A 192 21.08 -4.48 1.73
CA VAL A 192 20.53 -3.14 1.47
C VAL A 192 19.49 -3.28 0.36
N ILE A 193 18.24 -2.98 0.70
CA ILE A 193 17.08 -3.11 -0.18
C ILE A 193 16.57 -1.70 -0.47
N ASP A 194 16.15 -1.44 -1.69
CA ASP A 194 15.77 -0.09 -2.09
C ASP A 194 14.40 0.30 -1.54
N TYR A 195 13.44 -0.63 -1.55
CA TYR A 195 12.05 -0.32 -1.20
C TYR A 195 11.33 -1.42 -0.42
N LEU A 196 10.57 -1.02 0.60
CA LEU A 196 9.57 -1.82 1.28
C LEU A 196 8.19 -1.15 1.22
N SER A 197 7.21 -1.85 0.65
CA SER A 197 5.78 -1.49 0.72
C SER A 197 5.07 -2.39 1.73
N ILE A 198 4.44 -1.80 2.74
CA ILE A 198 3.70 -2.52 3.79
C ILE A 198 2.26 -2.06 3.76
N ASP A 199 1.40 -2.94 3.26
CA ASP A 199 -0.06 -2.78 3.24
C ASP A 199 -0.62 -4.14 3.70
N THR A 200 -0.98 -4.23 4.97
CA THR A 200 -1.44 -5.50 5.57
C THR A 200 -2.71 -5.31 6.38
N GLU A 201 -3.36 -4.16 6.24
CA GLU A 201 -4.64 -3.86 6.87
C GLU A 201 -4.61 -4.09 8.40
N GLY A 202 -3.52 -3.65 9.06
CA GLY A 202 -3.40 -3.53 10.52
C GLY A 202 -2.24 -4.27 11.19
N SER A 203 -1.50 -5.11 10.47
CA SER A 203 -0.40 -5.91 11.06
C SER A 203 1.00 -5.29 10.96
N GLU A 204 1.10 -4.07 10.44
CA GLU A 204 2.35 -3.43 10.01
C GLU A 204 3.33 -3.30 11.18
N PHE A 205 2.84 -2.83 12.33
CA PHE A 205 3.66 -2.68 13.53
C PHE A 205 4.18 -4.03 14.05
N SER A 206 3.36 -5.08 13.99
CA SER A 206 3.75 -6.42 14.47
C SER A 206 4.87 -7.02 13.62
N ILE A 207 4.84 -6.78 12.31
CA ILE A 207 5.90 -7.18 11.38
C ILE A 207 7.17 -6.37 11.66
N LEU A 208 7.06 -5.04 11.67
CA LEU A 208 8.21 -4.14 11.80
C LEU A 208 8.93 -4.27 13.14
N LYS A 209 8.20 -4.44 14.25
CA LYS A 209 8.79 -4.58 15.59
C LYS A 209 9.72 -5.79 15.70
N ASN A 210 9.50 -6.83 14.90
CA ASN A 210 10.29 -8.06 14.89
C ASN A 210 11.32 -8.10 13.75
N PHE A 211 11.42 -7.03 12.95
CA PHE A 211 12.40 -6.93 11.88
C PHE A 211 13.81 -6.62 12.43
N ASP A 212 14.83 -7.31 11.90
CA ASP A 212 16.22 -7.11 12.30
C ASP A 212 16.87 -5.98 11.48
N PHE A 213 16.71 -4.75 11.97
CA PHE A 213 17.30 -3.54 11.40
C PHE A 213 18.84 -3.52 11.41
N ASN A 214 19.51 -4.44 12.13
CA ASN A 214 20.97 -4.56 12.10
C ASN A 214 21.44 -5.43 10.93
N SER A 215 20.66 -6.45 10.57
CA SER A 215 21.00 -7.38 9.49
C SER A 215 20.55 -6.90 8.12
N TYR A 216 19.48 -6.12 8.04
CA TYR A 216 18.90 -5.65 6.79
C TYR A 216 18.50 -4.18 6.90
N ARG A 217 18.55 -3.46 5.78
CA ARG A 217 18.19 -2.05 5.70
C ARG A 217 17.38 -1.78 4.43
N PHE A 218 16.24 -1.12 4.59
CA PHE A 218 15.49 -0.54 3.48
C PHE A 218 15.85 0.93 3.31
N ASN A 219 16.06 1.40 2.08
CA ASN A 219 16.33 2.82 1.82
C ASN A 219 15.04 3.65 1.89
N VAL A 220 13.95 3.11 1.34
CA VAL A 220 12.61 3.74 1.35
C VAL A 220 11.59 2.74 1.91
N ILE A 221 10.68 3.22 2.77
CA ILE A 221 9.56 2.44 3.30
C ILE A 221 8.28 3.25 3.10
N THR A 222 7.24 2.67 2.53
CA THR A 222 5.87 3.20 2.61
C THR A 222 5.03 2.23 3.41
N CYS A 223 4.37 2.74 4.44
CA CYS A 223 3.64 1.92 5.39
C CYS A 223 2.22 2.46 5.56
N GLU A 224 1.23 1.65 5.21
CA GLU A 224 -0.16 1.94 5.49
C GLU A 224 -0.38 1.97 7.01
N HIS A 225 -1.16 2.93 7.50
CA HIS A 225 -1.54 3.00 8.91
C HIS A 225 -3.05 3.16 9.12
N ASN A 226 -3.83 3.43 8.05
CA ASN A 226 -5.30 3.57 8.06
C ASN A 226 -5.87 4.42 9.20
N TYR A 227 -5.13 5.47 9.58
CA TYR A 227 -5.40 6.35 10.73
C TYR A 227 -5.57 5.62 12.08
N THR A 228 -5.09 4.40 12.19
CA THR A 228 -5.12 3.63 13.44
C THR A 228 -4.12 4.20 14.46
N PRO A 229 -4.31 3.94 15.77
CA PRO A 229 -3.35 4.33 16.80
C PRO A 229 -1.94 3.78 16.60
N ALA A 230 -1.80 2.66 15.87
CA ALA A 230 -0.51 2.02 15.57
C ALA A 230 0.43 2.92 14.76
N ARG A 231 -0.09 3.94 14.05
CA ARG A 231 0.72 4.95 13.33
C ARG A 231 1.84 5.53 14.20
N GLU A 232 1.53 5.86 15.45
CA GLU A 232 2.50 6.47 16.36
C GLU A 232 3.56 5.47 16.84
N GLU A 233 3.19 4.20 17.00
CA GLU A 233 4.13 3.13 17.35
C GLU A 233 5.10 2.84 16.18
N ILE A 234 4.58 2.81 14.95
CA ILE A 234 5.37 2.69 13.70
C ILE A 234 6.33 3.88 13.58
N TYR A 235 5.82 5.10 13.76
CA TYR A 235 6.64 6.32 13.71
C TYR A 235 7.81 6.27 14.70
N ARG A 236 7.56 5.92 15.97
CA ARG A 236 8.62 5.82 16.99
C ARG A 236 9.62 4.73 16.66
N LEU A 237 9.15 3.56 16.22
CA LEU A 237 10.00 2.44 15.86
C LEU A 237 10.94 2.78 14.70
N LEU A 238 10.40 3.32 13.60
CA LEU A 238 11.18 3.66 12.42
C LEU A 238 12.11 4.84 12.69
N SER A 239 11.64 5.88 13.38
CA SER A 239 12.48 7.03 13.76
C SER A 239 13.63 6.61 14.68
N GLY A 240 13.36 5.73 15.66
CA GLY A 240 14.40 5.15 16.53
C GLY A 240 15.43 4.31 15.78
N ASN A 241 15.08 3.78 14.61
CA ASN A 241 15.98 3.06 13.70
C ASN A 241 16.56 3.97 12.59
N GLY A 242 16.50 5.30 12.75
CA GLY A 242 17.13 6.27 11.87
C GLY A 242 16.41 6.49 10.54
N TYR A 243 15.11 6.29 10.50
CA TYR A 243 14.26 6.68 9.37
C TYR A 243 13.63 8.05 9.61
N VAL A 244 13.44 8.82 8.54
CA VAL A 244 12.81 10.15 8.57
C VAL A 244 11.52 10.10 7.77
N ARG A 245 10.42 10.53 8.38
CA ARG A 245 9.11 10.62 7.72
C ARG A 245 9.06 11.79 6.73
N LYS A 246 8.44 11.59 5.56
CA LYS A 246 8.37 12.53 4.45
C LYS A 246 6.92 12.67 3.97
N PHE A 247 6.60 13.85 3.43
CA PHE A 247 5.34 14.12 2.70
C PHE A 247 4.04 13.73 3.43
N GLU A 248 3.95 13.94 4.75
CA GLU A 248 2.77 13.58 5.57
C GLU A 248 1.44 14.14 5.04
N GLN A 249 1.48 15.30 4.38
CA GLN A 249 0.29 15.94 3.82
C GLN A 249 -0.19 15.29 2.51
N LEU A 250 0.67 14.50 1.86
CA LEU A 250 0.40 13.80 0.59
C LEU A 250 0.16 12.31 0.80
N SER A 251 0.79 11.72 1.81
CA SER A 251 0.74 10.28 2.09
C SER A 251 -0.58 9.80 2.72
N LYS A 252 -1.46 10.72 3.16
CA LYS A 252 -2.83 10.44 3.61
C LYS A 252 -2.93 9.35 4.70
N PHE A 253 -3.26 8.12 4.32
CA PHE A 253 -3.43 6.96 5.20
C PHE A 253 -2.16 6.09 5.28
N ASP A 254 -1.10 6.51 4.59
CA ASP A 254 0.26 5.99 4.70
C ASP A 254 1.16 7.02 5.39
N ASP A 255 2.25 6.52 5.96
CA ASP A 255 3.44 7.31 6.25
C ASP A 255 4.60 6.80 5.38
N TRP A 256 5.35 7.74 4.80
CA TRP A 256 6.49 7.45 3.93
C TRP A 256 7.79 7.81 4.62
N TYR A 257 8.77 6.92 4.56
CA TYR A 257 10.02 7.02 5.31
C TYR A 257 11.22 6.81 4.40
N ILE A 258 12.27 7.59 4.66
CA ILE A 258 13.59 7.41 4.05
C ILE A 258 14.62 7.10 5.14
N LYS A 259 15.59 6.26 4.83
CA LYS A 259 16.72 6.02 5.73
C LYS A 259 17.62 7.26 5.73
N ALA A 260 17.81 7.89 6.90
CA ALA A 260 18.79 8.97 7.01
C ALA A 260 20.20 8.41 6.76
N GLY A 261 20.96 9.13 5.93
CA GLY A 261 22.36 8.81 5.60
C GLY A 261 23.30 8.91 6.79
#